data_AF-A0A958EKJ0-F1
#
_entry.id   AF-A0A958EKJ0-F1
#
_cell.length_a   1.000
_cell.length_b   1.000
_cell.length_c   1.000
_cell.angle_alpha   90.00
_cell.angle_beta   90.00
_cell.angle_gamma   90.00
#
_symmetry.space_group_name_H-M   'P 1'
#
loop_
_entity.id
_entity.type
_entity.pdbx_description
1 polymer ?
#
loop_
_entity_poly.entity_id
_entity_poly.type
_entity_poly.pdbx_seq_one_letter_code
_entity_poly.pdbx_strand_id
1 'polypeptide(L)' 'MSTIMPQGLSLRDAIKWVAEQIHLFPDKNPMTFVNEATLRFNLNPNESNFLVTEYQTAIKNTQLK' A
#
# COMPACT_ATOMS: atom_id res chain seq x y z
N MET A 1 2.93 -19.08 24.61
CA MET A 1 2.78 -17.67 24.20
C MET A 1 2.41 -17.65 22.73
N SER A 2 1.12 -17.70 22.42
CA SER A 2 0.64 -17.61 21.04
C SER A 2 0.64 -16.14 20.66
N THR A 3 1.72 -15.67 20.04
CA THR A 3 1.71 -14.41 19.29
C THR A 3 0.74 -14.62 18.14
N ILE A 4 -0.52 -14.30 18.39
CA ILE A 4 -1.53 -14.11 17.36
C ILE A 4 -0.95 -13.02 16.48
N MET A 5 -0.27 -13.41 15.39
CA MET A 5 0.17 -12.49 14.37
C MET A 5 -1.10 -11.76 13.93
N PRO A 6 -1.25 -10.45 14.20
CA PRO A 6 -2.41 -9.76 13.71
C PRO A 6 -2.28 -9.80 12.20
N GLN A 7 -3.31 -10.32 11.55
CA GLN A 7 -3.37 -10.54 10.10
C GLN A 7 -2.98 -9.31 9.28
N GLY A 8 -2.92 -8.11 9.88
CA GLY A 8 -2.46 -6.87 9.26
C GLY A 8 -0.99 -6.45 9.50
N LEU A 9 -0.08 -7.28 10.02
CA LEU A 9 1.36 -6.93 10.05
C LEU A 9 1.91 -6.78 8.62
N SER A 10 1.64 -7.77 7.76
CA SER A 10 2.04 -7.74 6.35
C SER A 10 1.46 -6.54 5.62
N LEU A 11 0.20 -6.17 5.92
CA LEU A 11 -0.43 -4.97 5.39
C LEU A 11 0.26 -3.69 5.86
N ARG A 12 0.58 -3.58 7.15
CA ARG A 12 1.28 -2.40 7.68
C ARG A 12 2.68 -2.25 7.09
N ASP A 13 3.42 -3.33 6.96
CA ASP A 13 4.74 -3.32 6.35
C ASP A 13 4.66 -2.97 4.85
N ALA A 14 3.65 -3.49 4.13
CA ALA A 14 3.37 -3.11 2.75
C ALA A 14 3.04 -1.63 2.60
N ILE A 15 2.12 -1.08 3.40
CA ILE A 15 1.76 0.34 3.38
C ILE A 15 2.99 1.21 3.66
N LYS A 16 3.78 0.84 4.67
CA LYS A 16 4.97 1.59 5.06
C LYS A 16 5.99 1.63 3.93
N TRP A 17 6.25 0.47 3.31
CA TRP A 17 7.15 0.38 2.18
C TRP A 17 6.65 1.18 0.97
N VAL A 18 5.36 1.09 0.63
CA VAL A 18 4.75 1.89 -0.46
C VAL A 18 4.86 3.38 -0.17
N ALA A 19 4.57 3.82 1.04
CA ALA A 19 4.69 5.22 1.45
C ALA A 19 6.13 5.72 1.31
N GLU A 20 7.13 4.93 1.73
CA GLU A 20 8.54 5.26 1.53
C GLU A 20 8.90 5.36 0.05
N GLN A 21 8.44 4.43 -0.79
CA GLN A 21 8.70 4.47 -2.23
C GLN A 21 8.06 5.69 -2.91
N ILE A 22 6.83 6.04 -2.56
CA ILE A 22 6.14 7.23 -3.09
C ILE A 22 6.86 8.50 -2.63
N HIS A 23 7.34 8.53 -1.39
CA HIS A 23 8.08 9.68 -0.86
C HIS A 23 9.46 9.84 -1.53
N LEU A 24 10.13 8.73 -1.86
CA LEU A 24 11.39 8.71 -2.62
C LEU A 24 11.19 9.05 -4.09
N PHE A 25 10.07 8.62 -4.68
CA PHE A 25 9.76 8.77 -6.10
C PHE A 25 8.36 9.38 -6.29
N PRO A 26 8.17 10.68 -5.99
CA PRO A 26 6.88 11.35 -6.17
C PRO A 26 6.45 11.43 -7.64
N ASP A 27 7.39 11.29 -8.56
CA ASP A 27 7.16 11.26 -10.02
C ASP A 27 6.61 9.90 -10.50
N LYS A 28 6.76 8.83 -9.70
CA LYS A 28 6.31 7.49 -10.08
C LYS A 28 4.89 7.22 -9.63
N ASN A 29 4.17 6.47 -10.45
CA ASN A 29 2.80 6.09 -10.18
C ASN A 29 2.72 5.19 -8.92
N PRO A 30 1.98 5.61 -7.87
CA PRO A 30 1.81 4.84 -6.63
C PRO A 30 1.33 3.41 -6.88
N MET A 31 0.49 3.22 -7.91
CA MET A 31 -0.04 1.91 -8.31
C MET A 31 1.05 0.86 -8.58
N THR A 32 2.21 1.28 -9.10
CA THR A 32 3.34 0.38 -9.36
C THR A 32 3.90 -0.16 -8.05
N PHE A 33 4.08 0.71 -7.05
CA PHE A 33 4.55 0.33 -5.73
C PHE A 33 3.53 -0.52 -4.99
N VAL A 34 2.23 -0.22 -5.12
CA VAL A 34 1.17 -1.05 -4.55
C VAL A 34 1.22 -2.46 -5.10
N ASN A 35 1.37 -2.62 -6.42
CA ASN A 35 1.47 -3.94 -7.05
C ASN A 35 2.72 -4.70 -6.61
N GLU A 36 3.87 -4.02 -6.52
CA GLU A 36 5.11 -4.61 -5.98
C GLU A 36 4.93 -5.03 -4.52
N ALA A 37 4.28 -4.21 -3.70
CA ALA A 37 4.03 -4.51 -2.29
C ALA A 37 3.07 -5.69 -2.13
N THR A 38 2.02 -5.78 -2.93
CA THR A 38 1.11 -6.94 -2.95
C THR A 38 1.85 -8.24 -3.21
N LEU A 39 2.75 -8.26 -4.20
CA LEU A 39 3.58 -9.42 -4.51
C LEU A 39 4.64 -9.71 -3.44
N ARG A 40 5.25 -8.67 -2.88
CA ARG A 40 6.36 -8.79 -1.93
C ARG A 40 5.93 -9.19 -0.52
N PHE A 41 4.77 -8.69 -0.08
CA PHE A 41 4.20 -8.97 1.24
C PHE A 41 3.10 -10.04 1.20
N ASN A 42 2.82 -10.60 0.01
CA ASN A 42 1.81 -11.63 -0.19
C ASN A 42 0.43 -11.18 0.33
N LEU A 43 0.07 -9.94 0.04
CA LEU A 43 -1.17 -9.34 0.54
C LEU A 43 -2.38 -10.06 -0.04
N ASN A 44 -3.40 -10.23 0.79
CA ASN A 44 -4.65 -10.81 0.33
C ASN A 44 -5.35 -9.84 -0.65
N PRO A 45 -6.22 -10.35 -1.55
CA PRO A 45 -6.97 -9.51 -2.48
C PRO A 45 -7.78 -8.40 -1.78
N ASN A 46 -8.30 -8.68 -0.59
CA ASN A 46 -9.00 -7.69 0.24
C ASN A 46 -8.07 -6.55 0.71
N GLU A 47 -6.87 -6.90 1.15
CA GLU A 47 -5.88 -5.94 1.66
C GLU A 47 -5.31 -5.08 0.54
N SER A 48 -5.02 -5.70 -0.60
CA SER A 48 -4.56 -5.01 -1.81
C SER A 48 -5.61 -4.05 -2.35
N ASN A 49 -6.88 -4.45 -2.40
CA ASN A 49 -7.97 -3.56 -2.82
C ASN A 49 -8.16 -2.38 -1.89
N PHE A 50 -8.03 -2.59 -0.57
CA PHE A 50 -8.08 -1.50 0.40
C PHE A 50 -6.93 -0.51 0.15
N LEU A 51 -5.71 -1.01 0.03
CA LEU A 51 -4.52 -0.19 -0.22
C LEU A 51 -4.62 0.58 -1.54
N VAL A 52 -5.02 -0.08 -2.63
CA VAL A 52 -5.28 0.57 -3.92
C VAL A 52 -6.33 1.66 -3.76
N THR A 53 -7.48 1.39 -3.14
CA THR A 53 -8.59 2.35 -3.03
C THR A 53 -8.20 3.59 -2.21
N GLU A 54 -7.49 3.40 -1.09
CA GLU A 54 -7.00 4.49 -0.26
C GLU A 54 -6.03 5.40 -1.03
N TYR A 55 -5.05 4.82 -1.73
CA TYR A 55 -4.09 5.59 -2.53
C TYR A 55 -4.73 6.20 -3.78
N GLN A 56 -5.62 5.49 -4.49
CA GLN A 56 -6.30 6.03 -5.67
C GLN A 56 -7.21 7.22 -5.32
N THR A 57 -7.86 7.16 -4.15
CA THR A 57 -8.68 8.25 -3.61
C THR A 57 -7.83 9.43 -3.17
N ALA A 58 -6.66 9.18 -2.57
CA ALA A 58 -5.71 10.23 -2.22
C ALA A 58 -5.16 10.96 -3.46
N ILE A 59 -4.76 10.23 -4.51
CA ILE A 59 -4.21 10.82 -5.75
C ILE A 59 -5.28 11.59 -6.53
N LYS A 60 -6.52 11.09 -6.58
CA LYS A 60 -7.63 11.79 -7.24
C LYS A 60 -7.98 13.12 -6.58
N ASN A 61 -7.84 13.23 -5.26
CA ASN A 61 -8.09 14.49 -4.54
C ASN A 61 -6.98 15.53 -4.73
N THR A 62 -5.75 15.12 -5.04
CA THR A 62 -4.65 16.06 -5.37
C THR A 62 -4.78 16.66 -6.78
N GLN A 63 -5.58 16.08 -7.66
CA GLN A 63 -5.88 16.64 -9.00
C GLN A 63 -7.10 17.58 -9.02
N LEU A 64 -7.66 17.89 -7.85
CA LEU A 64 -8.85 18.74 -7.72
C LEU A 64 -8.64 19.81 -6.64
N LYS A 65 -7.66 20.69 -6.84
CA LYS A 65 -7.70 22.12 -6.45
C LYS A 65 -6.48 22.88 -6.94
#